data_AF-A0A6A3YY59-F1
#
_entry.id   AF-A0A6A3YY59-F1
#
_cell.length_a   1.000
_cell.length_b   1.000
_cell.length_c   1.000
_cell.angle_alpha   90.00
_cell.angle_beta   90.00
_cell.angle_gamma   90.00
#
_symmetry.space_group_name_H-M   'P 1'
#
loop_
_entity.id
_entity.type
_entity.pdbx_description
1 polymer ?
#
loop_
_entity_poly.entity_id
_entity_poly.type
_entity_poly.pdbx_seq_one_letter_code
_entity_poly.pdbx_strand_id
1 'polypeptide(L)'
;MGDKSVPWEYFHSLPHPDITVITDASDMGVCAFAPLPKLALTYPFSSEELALTLEFDSGISNAFVINYRELLACAFAVQTWGPT
;
A
#
# COMPACT_ATOMS: atom_id res chain seq x y z
N MET A 1 -19.89 -8.99 -13.56
CA MET A 1 -18.74 -8.60 -12.71
C MET A 1 -18.76 -7.09 -12.64
N GLY A 2 -19.04 -6.51 -11.47
CA GLY A 2 -19.10 -5.06 -11.30
C GLY A 2 -17.69 -4.47 -11.33
N ASP A 3 -17.57 -3.29 -11.94
CA ASP A 3 -16.37 -2.49 -11.92
C ASP A 3 -15.92 -2.27 -10.47
N LYS A 4 -14.68 -2.65 -10.15
CA LYS A 4 -14.07 -2.49 -8.82
C LYS A 4 -13.37 -1.13 -8.69
N SER A 5 -13.62 -0.19 -9.58
CA SER A 5 -13.09 1.17 -9.48
C SER A 5 -13.82 1.99 -8.41
N VAL A 6 -13.08 2.86 -7.71
CA VAL A 6 -13.68 3.90 -6.86
C VAL A 6 -14.20 5.04 -7.75
N PRO A 7 -15.50 5.41 -7.68
CA PRO A 7 -16.05 6.53 -8.45
C PRO A 7 -15.28 7.84 -8.26
N TRP A 8 -15.05 8.58 -9.35
CA TRP A 8 -14.31 9.84 -9.35
C TRP A 8 -14.93 10.91 -8.43
N GLU A 9 -16.25 10.86 -8.23
CA GLU A 9 -16.99 11.74 -7.32
C GLU A 9 -16.56 11.64 -5.85
N TYR A 10 -15.90 10.56 -5.44
CA TYR A 10 -15.31 10.44 -4.10
C TYR A 10 -13.94 11.13 -3.98
N PHE A 11 -13.33 11.55 -5.09
CA PHE A 11 -12.06 12.29 -5.09
C PHE A 11 -12.35 13.78 -5.03
N HIS A 12 -12.34 14.34 -3.83
CA HIS A 12 -12.43 15.78 -3.60
C HIS A 12 -11.04 16.44 -3.60
N SER A 13 -10.98 17.71 -3.97
CA SER A 13 -9.77 18.53 -3.79
C SER A 13 -9.51 18.70 -2.29
N LEU A 14 -8.48 18.01 -1.78
CA LEU A 14 -7.96 18.24 -0.44
C LEU A 14 -7.06 19.49 -0.44
N PRO A 15 -6.86 20.15 0.71
CA PRO A 15 -5.79 21.14 0.84
C PRO A 15 -4.45 20.53 0.41
N HIS A 16 -3.52 21.36 -0.05
CA HIS A 16 -2.19 20.88 -0.41
C HIS A 16 -1.57 20.14 0.77
N PRO A 17 -1.18 18.86 0.61
CA PRO A 17 -0.62 18.10 1.71
C PRO A 17 0.77 18.64 2.07
N ASP A 18 1.06 18.73 3.37
CA ASP A 18 2.36 19.19 3.86
C ASP A 18 3.50 18.25 3.44
N ILE A 19 3.20 16.95 3.28
CA ILE A 19 4.11 15.91 2.82
C ILE A 19 3.38 15.02 1.82
N THR A 20 4.03 14.75 0.68
CA THR A 20 3.59 13.72 -0.26
C THR A 20 4.38 12.45 -0.02
N VAL A 21 3.66 11.34 0.15
CA VAL A 21 4.22 9.99 0.19
C VAL A 21 3.77 9.23 -1.05
N ILE A 22 4.70 8.57 -1.71
CA ILE A 22 4.48 7.67 -2.85
C ILE A 22 4.63 6.25 -2.31
N THR A 23 3.63 5.40 -2.49
CA THR A 23 3.68 4.00 -2.09
C THR A 23 3.66 3.08 -3.29
N ASP A 24 4.20 1.87 -3.12
CA ASP A 24 4.09 0.79 -4.09
C ASP A 24 4.04 -0.56 -3.37
N ALA A 25 3.42 -1.54 -4.01
CA ALA A 25 3.25 -2.89 -3.50
C ALA A 25 3.54 -3.92 -4.57
N SER A 26 4.23 -4.98 -4.19
CA SER A 26 4.59 -6.10 -5.06
C SER A 26 4.26 -7.43 -4.38
N ASP A 27 4.57 -8.52 -5.06
CA ASP A 27 4.46 -9.87 -4.50
C ASP A 27 5.56 -10.21 -3.50
N MET A 28 6.60 -9.37 -3.40
CA MET A 28 7.76 -9.59 -2.54
C MET A 28 7.82 -8.64 -1.34
N GLY A 29 7.01 -7.60 -1.33
CA GLY A 29 7.06 -6.56 -0.32
C GLY A 29 6.40 -5.27 -0.76
N VAL A 30 6.46 -4.28 0.13
CA VAL A 30 5.91 -2.94 -0.09
C VAL A 30 6.96 -1.87 0.18
N CYS A 31 6.76 -0.69 -0.39
CA CYS A 31 7.60 0.45 -0.10
C CYS A 31 6.80 1.76 -0.01
N ALA A 32 7.41 2.73 0.66
CA ALA A 32 6.93 4.10 0.73
C ALA A 32 8.11 5.06 0.59
N PHE A 33 7.93 6.12 -0.19
CA PHE A 33 8.92 7.16 -0.43
C PHE A 33 8.33 8.52 -0.09
N ALA A 34 9.05 9.31 0.68
CA ALA A 34 8.75 10.72 0.90
C ALA A 34 9.87 11.55 0.26
N PRO A 35 9.68 12.07 -0.98
CA PRO A 35 10.75 12.70 -1.74
C PRO A 35 11.31 13.96 -1.08
N LEU A 36 10.43 14.82 -0.54
CA LEU A 36 10.83 16.08 0.10
C LEU A 36 11.80 15.86 1.27
N PRO A 37 11.49 15.00 2.27
CA PRO A 37 12.44 14.68 3.33
C PRO A 37 13.50 13.64 2.93
N LYS A 38 13.48 13.12 1.70
CA LYS A 38 14.37 12.06 1.18
C LYS A 38 14.34 10.78 2.02
N LEU A 39 13.15 10.36 2.44
CA LEU A 39 12.96 9.14 3.23
C LEU A 39 12.43 8.01 2.34
N ALA A 40 12.86 6.79 2.68
CA ALA A 40 12.39 5.56 2.06
C ALA A 40 12.12 4.52 3.15
N LEU A 41 11.01 3.80 3.01
CA LEU A 41 10.68 2.61 3.77
C LEU A 41 10.51 1.46 2.80
N THR A 42 11.14 0.34 3.14
CA THR A 42 11.02 -0.92 2.42
C THR A 42 10.64 -1.98 3.42
N TYR A 43 9.58 -2.71 3.15
CA TYR A 43 9.13 -3.83 3.96
C TYR A 43 9.11 -5.08 3.09
N PRO A 44 10.16 -5.91 3.14
CA PRO A 44 10.14 -7.23 2.53
C PRO A 44 9.15 -8.12 3.29
N PHE A 45 8.35 -8.88 2.57
CA PHE A 45 7.39 -9.80 3.19
C PHE A 45 8.08 -10.96 3.91
N SER A 46 7.46 -11.37 5.00
CA SER A 46 7.80 -12.59 5.73
C SER A 46 7.44 -13.84 4.91
N SER A 47 7.97 -15.01 5.32
CA SER A 47 7.63 -16.28 4.67
C SER A 47 6.13 -16.57 4.67
N GLU A 48 5.40 -16.12 5.70
CA GLU A 48 3.95 -16.28 5.83
C GLU A 48 3.20 -15.42 4.83
N GLU A 49 3.60 -14.16 4.67
CA GLU A 49 3.01 -13.22 3.69
C GLU A 49 3.33 -13.60 2.24
N LEU A 50 4.53 -14.12 2.00
CA LEU A 50 4.90 -14.69 0.69
C LEU A 50 4.03 -15.91 0.36
N ALA A 51 3.74 -16.77 1.34
CA ALA A 51 2.82 -17.90 1.14
C ALA A 51 1.40 -17.43 0.78
N LEU A 52 0.88 -16.41 1.47
CA LEU A 52 -0.43 -15.82 1.16
C LEU A 52 -0.49 -15.22 -0.25
N THR A 53 0.60 -14.59 -0.70
CA THR A 53 0.71 -14.07 -2.07
C THR A 53 0.67 -15.21 -3.09
N LEU A 54 1.44 -16.27 -2.88
CA LEU A 54 1.45 -17.44 -3.76
C LEU A 54 0.10 -18.17 -3.81
N GLU A 55 -0.59 -18.28 -2.67
CA GLU A 55 -1.95 -18.82 -2.62
C GLU A 55 -2.90 -17.99 -3.49
N PHE A 56 -2.85 -16.67 -3.37
CA PHE A 56 -3.70 -15.78 -4.17
C PHE A 56 -3.42 -15.93 -5.67
N ASP A 57 -2.16 -15.95 -6.08
CA ASP A 57 -1.75 -16.12 -7.48
C ASP A 57 -2.14 -17.50 -8.04
N SER A 58 -2.23 -18.51 -7.18
CA SER A 58 -2.73 -19.84 -7.53
C SER A 58 -4.27 -19.91 -7.66
N GLY A 59 -4.97 -18.81 -7.41
CA GLY A 59 -6.43 -18.71 -7.49
C GLY A 59 -7.16 -19.02 -6.18
N ILE A 60 -6.44 -19.20 -5.08
CA ILE A 60 -7.04 -19.40 -3.75
C ILE A 60 -7.40 -18.03 -3.17
N SER A 61 -8.67 -17.82 -2.86
CA SER A 61 -9.13 -16.56 -2.29
C SER A 61 -8.58 -16.37 -0.87
N ASN A 62 -7.87 -15.28 -0.63
CA ASN A 62 -7.49 -14.79 0.69
C ASN A 62 -7.56 -13.24 0.72
N ALA A 63 -7.33 -12.64 1.89
CA ALA A 63 -7.43 -11.19 2.09
C ALA A 63 -6.15 -10.41 1.73
N PHE A 64 -5.01 -11.10 1.53
CA PHE A 64 -3.70 -10.50 1.31
C PHE A 64 -3.48 -10.11 -0.18
N VAL A 65 -4.51 -9.52 -0.78
CA VAL A 65 -4.52 -9.10 -2.18
C VAL A 65 -3.75 -7.81 -2.40
N ILE A 66 -3.51 -7.42 -3.66
CA ILE A 66 -2.77 -6.19 -4.00
C ILE A 66 -3.29 -4.94 -3.28
N ASN A 67 -4.62 -4.72 -3.25
CA ASN A 67 -5.20 -3.57 -2.55
C ASN A 67 -4.90 -3.55 -1.03
N TYR A 68 -4.85 -4.73 -0.39
CA TYR A 68 -4.48 -4.82 1.03
C TYR A 68 -3.00 -4.43 1.22
N ARG A 69 -2.13 -4.89 0.33
CA ARG A 69 -0.69 -4.61 0.37
C ARG A 69 -0.39 -3.12 0.10
N GLU A 70 -1.12 -2.48 -0.81
CA GLU A 70 -1.03 -1.02 -1.02
C GLU A 70 -1.45 -0.22 0.22
N LEU A 71 -2.53 -0.63 0.89
CA LEU A 71 -2.97 -0.03 2.15
C LEU A 71 -1.97 -0.29 3.29
N LEU A 72 -1.34 -1.46 3.32
CA LEU A 72 -0.27 -1.79 4.27
C LEU A 72 0.93 -0.85 4.10
N ALA A 73 1.33 -0.54 2.86
CA ALA A 73 2.37 0.43 2.57
C ALA A 73 2.03 1.83 3.13
N CYS A 74 0.78 2.26 2.95
CA CYS A 74 0.28 3.51 3.50
C CYS A 74 0.29 3.51 5.04
N ALA A 75 -0.18 2.42 5.65
CA ALA A 75 -0.21 2.27 7.11
C ALA A 75 1.20 2.35 7.71
N PHE A 76 2.20 1.70 7.10
CA PHE A 76 3.59 1.83 7.55
C PHE A 76 4.15 3.24 7.42
N ALA A 77 3.85 3.93 6.32
CA ALA A 77 4.26 5.33 6.17
C ALA A 77 3.64 6.22 7.24
N VAL A 78 2.34 6.09 7.50
CA VAL A 78 1.63 6.85 8.56
C VAL A 78 2.16 6.49 9.95
N GLN A 79 2.37 5.21 10.24
CA GLN A 79 2.88 4.77 11.53
C GLN A 79 4.32 5.26 11.79
N THR A 80 5.14 5.39 10.75
CA THR A 80 6.56 5.75 10.89
C THR A 80 6.78 7.27 10.84
N TRP A 81 6.04 7.99 9.98
CA TRP A 81 6.26 9.41 9.71
C TRP A 81 5.08 10.31 10.13
N GLY A 82 3.97 9.72 10.56
CA GLY A 82 2.86 10.46 11.11
C GLY A 82 3.21 11.11 12.46
N PRO A 83 2.46 12.15 12.86
CA PRO A 83 2.63 12.76 14.17
C PRO A 83 2.32 11.77 15.30
N THR A 84 3.16 11.78 16.35
CA THR A 84 2.98 11.02 17.60
C THR A 84 2.01 11.69 18.57
#